data_AF-A0A7L2Z3F3-F1
#
_entry.id   AF-A0A7L2Z3F3-F1
#
_cell.length_a   1.000
_cell.length_b   1.000
_cell.length_c   1.000
_cell.angle_alpha   90.00
_cell.angle_beta   90.00
_cell.angle_gamma   90.00
#
_symmetry.space_group_name_H-M   'P 1'
#
loop_
_entity.id
_entity.type
_entity.pdbx_description
1 polymer ?
#
loop_
_entity_poly.entity_id
_entity_poly.type
_entity_poly.pdbx_seq_one_letter_code
_entity_poly.pdbx_strand_id
1 'polypeptide(L)'
;LCFSAQEGMLFLYHIEDLQYEMKICADILEPISSLMFSPDYTMLLLVTDKGTVYTYKRAHSGAAVELLDACNARFLAADFLTPGDKYCVSVTSSGEVQVWFLENGTCLSKLNLDIEVRV
;
A
#
# COMPACT_ATOMS: atom_id res chain seq x y z
N LEU A 1 -7.22 6.74 -16.24
CA LEU A 1 -6.99 7.15 -14.84
C LEU A 1 -5.58 6.74 -14.47
N CYS A 2 -4.77 7.66 -13.98
CA CYS A 2 -3.40 7.39 -13.54
C CYS A 2 -3.26 7.89 -12.10
N PHE A 3 -2.46 7.21 -11.28
CA PHE A 3 -2.10 7.67 -9.94
C PHE A 3 -0.61 7.91 -9.85
N SER A 4 -0.22 8.91 -9.07
CA SER A 4 1.15 9.12 -8.64
C SER A 4 1.17 9.47 -7.16
N ALA A 5 2.34 9.37 -6.55
CA ALA A 5 2.54 9.83 -5.19
C ALA A 5 3.78 10.72 -5.09
N GLN A 6 3.72 11.71 -4.21
CA GLN A 6 4.84 12.62 -3.92
C GLN A 6 4.70 13.14 -2.49
N GLU A 7 5.76 13.02 -1.67
CA GLU A 7 5.84 13.56 -0.29
C GLU A 7 4.66 13.15 0.64
N GLY A 8 3.99 12.02 0.35
CA GLY A 8 2.82 11.53 1.11
C GLY A 8 1.45 11.92 0.55
N MET A 9 1.44 12.71 -0.53
CA MET A 9 0.24 13.00 -1.29
C MET A 9 -0.02 11.95 -2.35
N LEU A 10 -1.26 11.45 -2.43
CA LEU A 10 -1.75 10.63 -3.54
C LEU A 10 -2.46 11.54 -4.55
N PHE A 11 -1.99 11.52 -5.80
CA PHE A 11 -2.58 12.26 -6.91
C PHE A 11 -3.31 11.33 -7.86
N LEU A 12 -4.46 11.79 -8.35
CA LEU A 12 -5.20 11.18 -9.44
C LEU A 12 -5.19 12.10 -10.66
N TYR A 13 -4.88 11.53 -11.81
CA TYR A 13 -4.92 12.20 -13.10
C TYR A 13 -6.09 11.66 -13.92
N HIS A 14 -6.96 12.58 -14.32
CA HIS A 14 -7.94 12.37 -15.36
C HIS A 14 -7.35 12.91 -16.67
N ILE A 15 -7.15 12.05 -17.66
CA ILE A 15 -6.48 12.41 -18.91
C ILE A 15 -7.51 12.24 -20.02
N GLU A 16 -7.74 13.30 -20.78
CA GLU A 16 -8.58 13.32 -21.97
C GLU A 16 -7.77 13.94 -23.12
N ASP A 17 -7.53 13.14 -24.17
CA ASP A 17 -6.65 13.48 -25.29
C ASP A 17 -5.25 13.95 -24.87
N LEU A 18 -4.95 15.24 -25.06
CA LEU A 18 -3.68 15.89 -24.72
C LEU A 18 -3.77 16.76 -23.46
N GLN A 19 -4.93 16.77 -22.79
CA GLN A 19 -5.16 17.52 -21.57
C GLN A 19 -5.29 16.57 -20.37
N TYR A 20 -4.94 17.08 -19.20
CA TYR A 20 -5.18 16.35 -17.96
C TYR A 20 -5.63 17.28 -16.85
N GLU A 21 -6.48 16.75 -15.97
CA GLU A 21 -6.83 17.33 -14.69
C GLU A 21 -6.21 16.49 -13.58
N MET A 22 -5.62 17.16 -12.58
CA MET A 22 -5.04 16.52 -11.41
C MET A 22 -5.87 16.82 -10.18
N LYS A 23 -6.07 15.82 -9.33
CA LYS A 23 -6.75 15.93 -8.05
C LYS A 23 -5.92 15.27 -6.95
N ILE A 24 -5.83 15.92 -5.79
CA ILE A 24 -5.32 15.30 -4.57
C ILE A 24 -6.41 14.39 -4.00
N CYS A 25 -6.08 13.13 -3.82
CA CYS A 25 -6.98 12.09 -3.33
C CYS A 25 -6.82 11.87 -1.83
N ALA A 26 -5.59 11.84 -1.34
CA ALA A 26 -5.27 11.64 0.07
C ALA A 26 -3.97 12.34 0.41
N ASP A 27 -3.85 12.74 1.67
CA ASP A 27 -2.62 13.17 2.32
C ASP A 27 -2.41 12.26 3.52
N ILE A 28 -1.43 11.36 3.44
CA ILE A 28 -1.11 10.42 4.54
C ILE A 28 0.02 10.92 5.44
N LEU A 29 0.55 12.13 5.19
CA LEU A 29 1.60 12.80 5.97
C LEU A 29 2.94 12.03 6.09
N GLU A 30 3.11 10.94 5.32
CA GLU A 30 4.33 10.13 5.27
C GLU A 30 4.73 9.84 3.81
N PRO A 31 6.02 9.91 3.45
CA PRO A 31 6.47 9.62 2.08
C PRO A 31 6.02 8.24 1.60
N ILE A 32 5.33 8.22 0.45
CA ILE A 32 4.87 7.00 -0.23
C ILE A 32 5.98 6.53 -1.16
N SER A 33 6.42 5.30 -0.95
CA SER A 33 7.47 4.63 -1.72
C SER A 33 6.92 3.76 -2.86
N SER A 34 5.70 3.24 -2.69
CA SER A 34 5.07 2.35 -3.67
C SER A 34 3.55 2.49 -3.70
N LEU A 35 3.00 2.30 -4.90
CA LEU A 35 1.58 2.27 -5.21
C LEU A 35 1.23 0.96 -5.91
N MET A 36 0.19 0.28 -5.44
CA MET A 36 -0.16 -1.02 -5.98
C MET A 36 -1.67 -1.22 -6.03
N PHE A 37 -2.18 -1.57 -7.22
CA PHE A 37 -3.58 -1.88 -7.40
C PHE A 37 -3.92 -3.28 -6.92
N SER A 38 -5.08 -3.41 -6.29
CA SER A 38 -5.73 -4.70 -6.14
C SER A 38 -6.01 -5.33 -7.51
N PRO A 39 -5.94 -6.66 -7.64
CA PRO A 39 -6.35 -7.37 -8.86
C PRO A 39 -7.71 -6.93 -9.44
N ASP A 40 -8.68 -6.58 -8.61
CA ASP A 40 -10.00 -6.08 -9.04
C ASP A 40 -10.03 -4.57 -9.40
N TYR A 41 -8.91 -3.86 -9.25
CA TYR A 41 -8.74 -2.42 -9.45
C TYR A 41 -9.67 -1.52 -8.62
N THR A 42 -10.28 -2.04 -7.55
CA THR A 42 -11.17 -1.26 -6.67
C THR A 42 -10.45 -0.62 -5.49
N MET A 43 -9.25 -1.11 -5.15
CA MET A 43 -8.42 -0.66 -4.04
C MET A 43 -6.99 -0.36 -4.52
N LEU A 44 -6.35 0.62 -3.88
CA LEU A 44 -4.93 0.93 -4.05
C LEU A 44 -4.23 0.80 -2.69
N LEU A 45 -3.13 0.07 -2.61
CA LEU A 45 -2.22 0.10 -1.48
C LEU A 45 -1.24 1.26 -1.65
N LEU A 46 -1.07 2.05 -0.59
CA LEU A 46 -0.03 3.07 -0.47
C LEU A 46 0.95 2.57 0.59
N VAL A 47 2.19 2.35 0.19
CA VAL A 47 3.23 1.85 1.09
C VAL A 47 4.20 2.98 1.37
N THR A 48 4.50 3.24 2.65
CA THR A 48 5.46 4.28 3.04
C THR A 48 6.89 3.76 3.10
N ASP A 49 7.87 4.67 3.11
CA ASP A 49 9.28 4.31 3.35
C ASP A 49 9.49 3.62 4.72
N LYS A 50 8.59 3.83 5.68
CA LYS A 50 8.65 3.19 7.00
C LYS A 50 7.97 1.81 7.04
N GLY A 51 7.30 1.42 5.95
CA GLY A 51 6.54 0.17 5.88
C GLY A 51 5.12 0.26 6.44
N THR A 52 4.63 1.46 6.75
CA THR A 52 3.20 1.68 7.01
C THR A 52 2.44 1.44 5.70
N VAL A 53 1.34 0.69 5.75
CA VAL A 53 0.51 0.44 4.56
C VAL A 53 -0.88 1.03 4.78
N TYR A 54 -1.30 1.83 3.81
CA TYR A 54 -2.62 2.43 3.72
C TYR A 54 -3.41 1.80 2.59
N THR A 55 -4.72 1.77 2.74
CA THR A 55 -5.65 1.40 1.67
C THR A 55 -6.40 2.64 1.19
N TYR A 56 -6.57 2.77 -0.12
CA TYR A 56 -7.36 3.82 -0.74
C TYR A 56 -8.44 3.20 -1.62
N LYS A 57 -9.71 3.56 -1.36
CA LYS A 57 -10.86 3.22 -2.21
C LYS A 57 -11.57 4.49 -2.64
N ARG A 58 -11.66 4.72 -3.96
CA ARG A 58 -12.32 5.90 -4.52
C ARG A 58 -13.80 6.02 -4.11
N ALA A 59 -14.50 4.90 -4.02
CA ALA A 59 -15.95 4.88 -3.75
C ALA A 59 -16.33 5.29 -2.31
N HIS A 60 -15.39 5.21 -1.36
CA HIS A 60 -15.66 5.44 0.07
C HIS A 60 -15.00 6.75 0.51
N SER A 61 -15.64 7.88 0.20
CA SER A 61 -15.22 9.27 0.50
C SER A 61 -13.83 9.72 0.01
N GLY A 62 -13.00 8.81 -0.51
CA GLY A 62 -11.63 9.09 -0.93
C GLY A 62 -10.64 9.22 0.23
N ALA A 63 -10.99 8.85 1.45
CA ALA A 63 -10.02 8.83 2.55
C ALA A 63 -9.08 7.62 2.40
N ALA A 64 -7.77 7.85 2.48
CA ALA A 64 -6.84 6.76 2.73
C ALA A 64 -6.99 6.31 4.18
N VAL A 65 -7.11 5.00 4.39
CA VAL A 65 -7.25 4.39 5.71
C VAL A 65 -5.95 3.70 6.04
N GLU A 66 -5.31 4.12 7.14
CA GLU A 66 -4.19 3.41 7.71
C GLU A 66 -4.66 2.02 8.10
N LEU A 67 -4.00 1.01 7.55
CA LEU A 67 -4.43 -0.37 7.74
C LEU A 67 -3.52 -1.11 8.69
N LEU A 68 -2.22 -0.93 8.52
CA LEU A 68 -1.22 -1.65 9.29
C LEU A 68 0.05 -0.84 9.37
N ASP A 69 0.55 -0.74 10.60
CA ASP A 69 1.93 -0.38 10.86
C ASP A 69 2.73 -1.67 10.92
N ALA A 70 3.27 -2.12 9.78
CA ALA A 70 4.18 -3.25 9.76
C ALA A 70 5.54 -2.91 10.42
N CYS A 71 5.70 -1.73 11.06
CA CYS A 71 6.98 -1.21 11.55
C CYS A 71 7.81 -2.23 12.33
N ASN A 72 8.91 -2.59 11.70
CA ASN A 72 10.23 -2.44 12.27
C ASN A 72 11.16 -2.04 11.12
N ALA A 73 12.23 -1.27 11.38
CA ALA A 73 13.14 -0.56 10.46
C ALA A 73 13.83 -1.40 9.34
N ARG A 74 13.06 -2.21 8.64
CA ARG A 74 13.44 -3.39 7.87
C ARG A 74 12.37 -3.76 6.84
N PHE A 75 11.28 -3.02 6.71
CA PHE A 75 10.28 -3.32 5.68
C PHE A 75 10.93 -3.32 4.28
N LEU A 76 10.60 -4.32 3.46
CA LEU A 76 11.12 -4.43 2.10
C LEU A 76 10.04 -4.21 1.05
N ALA A 77 8.92 -4.91 1.20
CA ALA A 77 7.84 -4.89 0.23
C ALA A 77 6.53 -5.38 0.85
N ALA A 78 5.43 -4.98 0.22
CA ALA A 78 4.11 -5.53 0.44
C ALA A 78 3.40 -5.72 -0.90
N ASP A 79 2.57 -6.75 -1.00
CA ASP A 79 1.75 -7.02 -2.18
C ASP A 79 0.44 -7.70 -1.80
N PHE A 80 -0.56 -7.63 -2.68
CA PHE A 80 -1.77 -8.42 -2.58
C PHE A 80 -1.46 -9.92 -2.68
N LEU A 81 -2.06 -10.69 -1.79
CA LEU A 81 -1.99 -12.14 -1.89
C LEU A 81 -2.98 -12.64 -2.94
N THR A 82 -2.46 -13.00 -4.11
CA THR A 82 -3.28 -13.44 -5.25
C THR A 82 -3.62 -14.94 -5.21
N PRO A 83 -4.76 -15.36 -5.81
CA PRO A 83 -5.80 -14.54 -6.43
C PRO A 83 -6.73 -13.88 -5.39
N GLY A 84 -6.91 -12.57 -5.47
CA GLY A 84 -7.91 -11.82 -4.70
C GLY A 84 -7.37 -10.56 -4.02
N ASP A 85 -8.30 -9.84 -3.39
CA ASP A 85 -8.09 -8.47 -2.87
C ASP A 85 -8.34 -8.37 -1.35
N LYS A 86 -8.46 -9.52 -0.68
CA LYS A 86 -8.78 -9.61 0.75
C LYS A 86 -7.56 -9.57 1.65
N TYR A 87 -6.42 -10.04 1.13
CA TYR A 87 -5.23 -10.25 1.91
C TYR A 87 -4.03 -9.55 1.28
N CYS A 88 -3.11 -9.14 2.14
CA CYS A 88 -1.83 -8.58 1.77
C CYS A 88 -0.72 -9.39 2.45
N VAL A 89 0.41 -9.55 1.77
CA VAL A 89 1.63 -10.09 2.34
C VAL A 89 2.65 -8.97 2.45
N SER A 90 3.28 -8.83 3.61
CA SER A 90 4.47 -8.00 3.78
C SER A 90 5.69 -8.86 4.07
N VAL A 91 6.86 -8.34 3.71
CA VAL A 91 8.15 -8.96 4.03
C VAL A 91 9.13 -7.93 4.55
N THR A 92 9.93 -8.33 5.55
CA THR A 92 11.01 -7.52 6.11
C THR A 92 12.39 -8.11 5.82
N SER A 93 13.42 -7.30 6.01
CA SER A 93 14.82 -7.67 5.81
C SER A 93 15.31 -8.68 6.84
N SER A 94 14.58 -8.92 7.93
CA SER A 94 14.85 -10.01 8.87
C SER A 94 14.18 -11.33 8.48
N GLY A 95 13.67 -11.45 7.24
CA GLY A 95 13.03 -12.67 6.76
C GLY A 95 11.65 -12.93 7.34
N GLU A 96 11.06 -11.94 8.01
CA GLU A 96 9.70 -12.04 8.53
C GLU A 96 8.69 -11.75 7.42
N VAL A 97 7.81 -12.71 7.19
CA VAL A 97 6.69 -12.64 6.25
C VAL A 97 5.40 -12.64 7.05
N GLN A 98 4.52 -11.67 6.80
CA GLN A 98 3.24 -11.55 7.49
C GLN A 98 2.09 -11.53 6.50
N VAL A 99 0.99 -12.20 6.84
CA VAL A 99 -0.26 -12.18 6.07
C VAL A 99 -1.28 -11.37 6.84
N TRP A 100 -1.88 -10.41 6.14
CA TRP A 100 -2.78 -9.42 6.71
C TRP A 100 -4.16 -9.52 6.10
N PHE A 101 -5.19 -9.30 6.92
CA PHE A 101 -6.55 -9.13 6.44
C PHE A 101 -6.85 -7.65 6.20
N LEU A 102 -7.10 -7.29 4.94
CA LEU A 102 -7.21 -5.90 4.51
C LEU A 102 -8.49 -5.19 4.97
N GLU A 103 -9.52 -5.91 5.40
CA GLU A 103 -10.77 -5.29 5.84
C GLU A 103 -10.61 -4.53 7.17
N ASN A 104 -9.76 -5.03 8.07
CA ASN A 104 -9.62 -4.49 9.42
C ASN A 104 -8.17 -4.41 9.92
N GLY A 105 -7.19 -4.72 9.07
CA GLY A 105 -5.76 -4.61 9.39
C GLY A 105 -5.22 -5.71 10.29
N THR A 106 -5.97 -6.80 10.50
CA THR A 106 -5.52 -7.88 11.39
C THR A 106 -4.36 -8.66 10.78
N CYS A 107 -3.27 -8.84 11.54
CA CYS A 107 -2.23 -9.81 11.22
C CYS A 107 -2.78 -11.23 11.46
N LEU A 108 -2.97 -12.00 10.39
CA LEU A 108 -3.53 -13.36 10.46
C LEU A 108 -2.46 -14.42 10.68
N SER A 109 -1.28 -14.21 10.14
CA SER A 109 -0.20 -15.18 10.20
C SER A 109 1.16 -14.51 10.05
N LYS A 110 2.17 -15.17 10.60
CA LYS A 110 3.56 -14.75 10.57
C LYS A 110 4.46 -15.96 10.37
N LEU A 111 5.39 -15.85 9.45
CA LEU A 111 6.40 -16.85 9.10
C LEU A 111 7.77 -16.18 9.16
N ASN A 112 8.73 -16.80 9.83
CA ASN A 112 10.12 -16.39 9.73
C ASN A 112 10.85 -17.36 8.79
N LEU A 113 11.57 -16.82 7.81
CA LEU A 113 12.34 -17.58 6.83
C LEU A 113 13.77 -17.88 7.29
N ASP A 114 14.14 -17.49 8.51
CA ASP A 114 15.47 -17.63 9.13
C ASP A 114 16.61 -17.07 8.24
N ILE A 115 16.32 -15.98 7.54
CA ILE A 115 17.23 -15.27 6.64
C ILE A 115 17.24 -13.78 6.97
N GLU A 116 18.41 -13.15 6.88
CA GLU A 116 18.55 -11.69 6.98
C GLU A 116 19.17 -11.14 5.70
N VAL A 117 18.48 -10.21 5.06
CA VAL A 117 18.91 -9.50 3.86
C VAL A 117 19.56 -8.18 4.29
N ARG A 118 20.78 -7.93 3.80
CA ARG A 118 21.43 -6.63 3.92
C ARG A 118 21.07 -5.80 2.69
N VAL A 119 20.28 -4.76 2.89
CA VAL A 119 19.87 -3.79 1.85
C VAL A 119 20.75 -2.56 1.94
#